data_AF-A0A367G2I7-F1
#
_entry.id   AF-A0A367G2I7-F1
#
_cell.length_a   1.000
_cell.length_b   1.000
_cell.length_c   1.000
_cell.angle_alpha   90.00
_cell.angle_beta   90.00
_cell.angle_gamma   90.00
#
_symmetry.space_group_name_H-M   'P 1'
#
loop_
_entity.id
_entity.type
_entity.pdbx_description
1 polymer ?
#
loop_
_entity_poly.entity_id
_entity_poly.type
_entity_poly.pdbx_seq_one_letter_code
_entity_poly.pdbx_strand_id
1 'polypeptide(L)' 'MKKLSGVAVVTTAEGERVSYTYMELDDNGNITSQNNRASFVALDEDLLAAIKTLKDAVNARL' A
#
# COMPACT_ATOMS: atom_id res chain seq x y z
N MET A 1 -7.68 -5.35 -16.16
CA MET A 1 -7.88 -5.23 -14.70
C MET A 1 -6.59 -4.83 -13.96
N LYS A 2 -6.67 -4.09 -12.83
CA LYS A 2 -5.51 -3.74 -11.98
C LYS A 2 -5.29 -4.79 -10.89
N LYS A 3 -4.02 -5.16 -10.65
CA LYS A 3 -3.61 -6.11 -9.60
C LYS A 3 -2.52 -5.50 -8.72
N LEU A 4 -2.80 -5.44 -7.43
CA LEU A 4 -1.84 -4.99 -6.41
C LEU A 4 -0.66 -5.97 -6.34
N SER A 5 0.56 -5.45 -6.37
CA SER A 5 1.79 -6.24 -6.31
C SER A 5 2.68 -5.91 -5.11
N GLY A 6 2.43 -4.79 -4.42
CA GLY A 6 3.18 -4.41 -3.24
C GLY A 6 2.52 -3.27 -2.49
N VAL A 7 2.71 -3.23 -1.18
CA VAL A 7 2.25 -2.15 -0.29
C VAL A 7 3.35 -1.87 0.73
N ALA A 8 3.59 -0.60 0.99
CA ALA A 8 4.46 -0.11 2.04
C ALA A 8 3.78 1.03 2.79
N VAL A 9 3.94 1.05 4.11
CA VAL A 9 3.51 2.15 4.97
C VAL A 9 4.75 2.91 5.42
N VAL A 10 4.76 4.21 5.19
CA VAL A 10 5.88 5.10 5.49
C VAL A 10 5.38 6.27 6.34
N THR A 11 5.95 6.45 7.52
CA THR A 11 5.70 7.66 8.31
C THR A 11 6.35 8.86 7.62
N THR A 12 5.58 9.89 7.32
CA THR A 12 6.01 11.14 6.67
C THR A 12 5.60 12.34 7.51
N ALA A 13 6.02 13.56 7.14
CA ALA A 13 5.65 14.77 7.87
C ALA A 13 4.14 15.02 7.86
N GLU A 14 3.45 14.60 6.80
CA GLU A 14 2.00 14.70 6.64
C GLU A 14 1.23 13.57 7.36
N GLY A 15 1.91 12.64 8.02
CA GLY A 15 1.33 11.46 8.67
C GLY A 15 1.70 10.14 7.96
N GLU A 16 0.81 9.16 8.04
CA GLU A 16 1.03 7.82 7.48
C GLU A 16 0.77 7.81 5.96
N ARG A 17 1.80 7.56 5.17
CA ARG A 17 1.69 7.43 3.71
C ARG A 17 1.65 5.96 3.31
N VAL A 18 0.60 5.57 2.58
CA VAL A 18 0.48 4.25 1.97
C VAL A 18 0.97 4.34 0.53
N SER A 19 2.10 3.70 0.25
CA SER A 19 2.66 3.56 -1.10
C SER A 19 2.36 2.16 -1.62
N TYR A 20 1.97 2.03 -2.88
CA TYR A 20 1.68 0.73 -3.46
C TYR A 20 2.12 0.63 -4.90
N THR A 21 2.41 -0.60 -5.32
CA THR A 21 2.68 -0.95 -6.70
C THR A 21 1.58 -1.84 -7.24
N TYR A 22 1.28 -1.71 -8.53
CA TYR A 22 0.30 -2.55 -9.20
C TYR A 22 0.71 -2.82 -10.65
N MET A 23 0.05 -3.81 -11.25
CA MET A 23 0.17 -4.17 -12.66
C MET A 23 -1.21 -4.15 -13.31
N GLU A 24 -1.23 -4.00 -14.62
CA GLU A 24 -2.45 -4.04 -15.43
C GLU A 24 -2.42 -5.28 -16.32
N LEU A 25 -3.56 -5.96 -16.36
CA LEU A 25 -3.80 -7.13 -17.16
C LEU A 25 -4.88 -6.83 -18.20
N ASP A 26 -4.80 -7.39 -19.39
CA ASP A 26 -5.92 -7.44 -20.33
C ASP A 26 -6.94 -8.52 -19.93
N ASP A 27 -8.01 -8.65 -20.70
CA ASP A 27 -9.09 -9.63 -20.46
C ASP A 27 -8.65 -11.09 -20.67
N ASN A 28 -7.51 -11.29 -21.34
CA ASN A 28 -6.91 -12.61 -21.55
C ASN A 28 -5.87 -12.94 -20.48
N GLY A 29 -5.65 -12.06 -19.51
CA GLY A 29 -4.67 -12.23 -18.43
C GLY A 29 -3.23 -11.90 -18.80
N ASN A 30 -2.99 -11.25 -19.95
CA ASN A 30 -1.66 -10.79 -20.33
C ASN A 30 -1.31 -9.49 -19.61
N ILE A 31 -0.05 -9.34 -19.22
CA ILE A 31 0.46 -8.11 -18.61
C ILE A 31 0.56 -7.03 -19.70
N THR A 32 -0.22 -5.96 -19.53
CA THR A 32 -0.19 -4.80 -20.43
C THR A 32 0.65 -3.66 -19.87
N SER A 33 0.75 -3.56 -18.54
CA SER A 33 1.59 -2.58 -17.85
C SER A 33 2.06 -3.12 -16.51
N GLN A 34 3.31 -2.82 -16.14
CA GLN A 34 3.96 -3.36 -14.94
C GLN A 34 4.68 -2.27 -14.16
N ASN A 35 4.86 -2.50 -12.85
CA ASN A 35 5.55 -1.58 -11.94
C ASN A 35 4.91 -0.18 -11.90
N ASN A 36 3.57 -0.10 -12.04
CA ASN A 36 2.85 1.15 -11.79
C ASN A 36 2.89 1.47 -10.30
N ARG A 37 3.10 2.73 -9.95
CA ARG A 37 3.26 3.18 -8.57
C ARG A 37 2.30 4.30 -8.25
N ALA A 38 1.69 4.25 -7.08
CA ALA A 38 0.87 5.31 -6.55
C ALA A 38 0.98 5.36 -5.03
N SER A 39 0.53 6.46 -4.44
CA SER A 39 0.51 6.62 -2.99
C SER A 39 -0.58 7.59 -2.56
N PHE A 40 -0.98 7.51 -1.30
CA PHE A 40 -1.88 8.47 -0.67
C PHE A 40 -1.56 8.60 0.82
N VAL A 41 -1.99 9.71 1.43
CA VAL A 41 -1.92 9.90 2.89
C VAL A 41 -3.17 9.27 3.50
N ALA A 42 -2.99 8.39 4.48
CA ALA A 42 -4.08 7.78 5.23
C ALA A 42 -4.67 8.82 6.20
N LEU A 43 -5.93 9.18 5.98
CA LEU A 43 -6.69 10.11 6.83
C LEU A 43 -7.88 9.44 7.51
N ASP A 44 -8.30 8.29 6.98
CA ASP A 44 -9.40 7.50 7.51
C ASP A 44 -9.01 6.80 8.83
N GLU A 45 -9.88 6.87 9.83
CA GLU A 45 -9.58 6.38 11.19
C GLU A 45 -9.43 4.85 11.24
N ASP A 46 -10.26 4.11 10.52
CA ASP A 46 -10.20 2.65 10.48
C ASP A 46 -8.90 2.17 9.81
N LEU A 47 -8.50 2.82 8.71
CA LEU A 47 -7.23 2.56 8.06
C LEU A 47 -6.04 2.88 8.97
N LEU A 48 -6.08 4.00 9.68
CA LEU A 48 -5.02 4.37 10.63
C LEU A 48 -4.93 3.37 11.79
N ALA A 49 -6.05 2.86 12.28
CA ALA A 49 -6.08 1.81 13.29
C ALA A 49 -5.43 0.51 12.78
N ALA A 50 -5.73 0.08 11.56
CA ALA A 50 -5.11 -1.10 10.95
C ALA A 50 -3.59 -0.93 10.76
N ILE A 51 -3.16 0.26 10.30
CA ILE A 51 -1.74 0.62 10.18
C ILE A 51 -1.05 0.53 11.56
N LYS A 52 -1.70 1.04 12.59
CA LYS A 52 -1.18 0.98 13.96
C LYS A 52 -0.99 -0.47 14.41
N THR A 53 -1.97 -1.34 14.18
CA THR A 53 -1.86 -2.77 14.50
C THR A 53 -0.64 -3.43 13.83
N LEU A 54 -0.39 -3.12 12.56
CA LEU A 54 0.80 -3.62 11.85
C LEU A 54 2.09 -3.13 12.49
N LYS A 55 2.18 -1.84 12.82
CA LYS A 55 3.38 -1.26 13.45
C LYS A 55 3.63 -1.81 14.84
N ASP A 56 2.59 -1.96 15.66
CA ASP A 56 2.71 -2.55 16.99
C ASP A 56 3.27 -3.98 16.91
N ALA A 57 2.78 -4.79 15.96
CA ALA A 57 3.26 -6.16 15.75
C ALA A 57 4.71 -6.24 15.24
N VAL A 58 5.18 -5.23 14.51
CA VAL A 58 6.59 -5.12 14.10
C VAL A 58 7.45 -4.68 15.29
N ASN A 59 7.03 -3.66 16.03
CA ASN A 59 7.76 -3.15 17.19
C ASN A 59 7.93 -4.19 18.29
N ALA A 60 6.97 -5.09 18.48
CA ALA A 60 7.07 -6.21 19.42
C ALA A 60 8.18 -7.23 19.07
N ARG A 61 8.77 -7.14 17.87
CA ARG A 61 9.88 -8.01 17.42
C ARG A 61 11.24 -7.31 17.44
N LEU A 62 11.29 -6.03 17.80
CA LEU A 62 12.52 -5.25 17.99
C LEU A 62 13.03 -5.46 19.42
#